data_AF-A0A8I0HDM2-F1
#
_entry.id   AF-A0A8I0HDM2-F1
#
_cell.length_a   1.000
_cell.length_b   1.000
_cell.length_c   1.000
_cell.angle_alpha   90.00
_cell.angle_beta   90.00
_cell.angle_gamma   90.00
#
_symmetry.space_group_name_H-M   'P 1'
#
loop_
_entity.id
_entity.type
_entity.pdbx_description
1 polymer ?
#
loop_
_entity_poly.entity_id
_entity_poly.type
_entity_poly.pdbx_seq_one_letter_code
_entity_poly.pdbx_strand_id
1 'polypeptide(L)'
;DALKTTCEVSKAVCTSLVKEKKTAAPPKLFDLTSLQREANRLFGYTAKQTLDLAQSLYEKRLLTYPRTDSAFLTDDMSDTAAGIIKLLCG
;
A
#
# COMPACT_ATOMS: atom_id res chain seq x y z
N ASP A 1 -8.44 -0.12 -45.81
CA ASP A 1 -8.54 -1.53 -45.37
C ASP A 1 -7.32 -2.44 -45.62
N ALA A 2 -6.40 -2.12 -46.54
CA ALA A 2 -5.25 -3.00 -46.86
C ALA A 2 -4.20 -3.21 -45.73
N LEU A 3 -4.07 -2.26 -44.81
CA LEU A 3 -3.13 -2.34 -43.67
C LEU A 3 -3.62 -3.26 -42.54
N LYS A 4 -4.93 -3.47 -42.44
CA LYS A 4 -5.52 -4.31 -41.38
C LYS A 4 -5.31 -5.79 -41.67
N THR A 5 -5.46 -6.17 -42.94
CA THR A 5 -5.29 -7.55 -43.43
C THR A 5 -3.83 -8.02 -43.38
N THR A 6 -2.85 -7.12 -43.52
CA THR A 6 -1.42 -7.46 -43.46
C THR A 6 -0.92 -7.69 -42.03
N CYS A 7 -1.54 -7.03 -41.05
CA CYS A 7 -1.24 -7.23 -39.63
C CYS A 7 -1.85 -8.51 -39.04
N GLU A 8 -2.94 -9.05 -39.61
CA GLU A 8 -3.59 -10.28 -39.12
C GLU A 8 -2.83 -11.57 -39.52
N VAL A 9 -2.08 -11.55 -40.62
CA VAL A 9 -1.30 -12.71 -41.12
C VAL A 9 0.09 -12.80 -40.48
N SER A 10 0.61 -11.70 -39.95
CA SER A 10 1.98 -11.62 -39.43
C SER A 10 2.03 -12.11 -37.99
N LYS A 11 2.53 -13.32 -37.76
CA LYS A 11 2.81 -13.85 -36.41
C LYS A 11 3.79 -12.91 -35.70
N ALA A 12 3.33 -12.22 -34.66
CA ALA A 12 4.17 -11.42 -33.80
C ALA A 12 5.13 -12.34 -33.02
N VAL A 13 6.38 -12.42 -33.45
CA VAL A 13 7.44 -13.14 -32.74
C VAL A 13 8.02 -12.19 -31.70
N CYS A 14 8.01 -12.60 -30.44
CA CYS A 14 8.58 -11.81 -29.36
C CYS A 14 10.10 -11.74 -29.53
N THR A 15 10.60 -10.59 -30.01
CA THR A 15 12.00 -10.41 -30.41
C THR A 15 12.96 -10.25 -29.22
N SER A 16 12.44 -9.85 -28.05
CA SER A 16 13.21 -9.80 -26.81
C SER A 16 12.28 -9.76 -25.59
N LEU A 17 12.66 -10.48 -24.53
CA LEU A 17 11.98 -10.49 -23.24
C LEU A 17 12.96 -9.99 -22.18
N VAL A 18 12.82 -8.74 -21.78
CA VAL A 18 13.63 -8.16 -20.69
C VAL A 18 12.92 -8.42 -19.37
N LYS A 19 13.46 -9.34 -18.58
CA LYS A 19 13.00 -9.61 -17.21
C LYS A 19 13.81 -8.76 -16.24
N GLU A 20 13.27 -7.62 -15.84
CA GLU A 20 13.85 -6.82 -14.76
C GLU A 20 13.34 -7.31 -13.40
N LYS A 21 14.26 -7.62 -12.49
CA LYS A 21 13.94 -7.79 -11.07
C LYS A 21 13.72 -6.42 -10.45
N LYS A 22 12.47 -5.95 -10.48
CA LYS A 22 12.07 -4.77 -9.71
C LYS A 22 11.96 -5.16 -8.25
N THR A 23 12.95 -4.76 -7.46
CA THR A 23 12.88 -4.78 -6.01
C THR A 23 12.06 -3.57 -5.58
N ALA A 24 10.82 -3.80 -5.17
CA ALA A 24 10.02 -2.75 -4.53
C ALA A 24 10.41 -2.69 -3.06
N ALA A 25 10.86 -1.53 -2.60
CA ALA A 25 11.01 -1.28 -1.18
C ALA A 25 9.63 -1.38 -0.50
N PRO A 26 9.54 -1.89 0.74
CA PRO A 26 8.29 -1.92 1.45
C PRO A 26 7.72 -0.49 1.57
N PRO A 27 6.41 -0.32 1.41
CA PRO A 27 5.77 0.98 1.56
C PRO A 27 6.04 1.53 2.97
N LYS A 28 6.16 2.85 3.07
CA LYS A 28 6.30 3.53 4.35
C LYS A 28 5.04 3.29 5.21
N LEU A 29 5.19 3.49 6.51
CA LEU A 29 4.05 3.46 7.44
C LEU A 29 3.01 4.50 7.07
N PHE A 30 1.78 4.30 7.54
CA PHE A 30 0.66 5.17 7.23
C PHE A 30 0.75 6.50 7.98
N ASP A 31 0.72 7.59 7.23
CA ASP A 31 0.26 8.89 7.72
C ASP A 31 -1.28 9.00 7.57
N LEU A 32 -1.89 10.02 8.19
CA LEU A 32 -3.33 10.24 8.11
C LEU A 32 -3.86 10.35 6.66
N THR A 33 -3.10 10.99 5.77
CA THR A 33 -3.52 11.22 4.37
C THR A 33 -3.50 9.91 3.58
N SER A 34 -2.44 9.12 3.76
CA SER A 34 -2.23 7.82 3.15
C SER A 34 -3.25 6.81 3.67
N LEU A 35 -3.57 6.84 4.97
CA LEU A 35 -4.62 6.02 5.55
C LEU A 35 -5.99 6.35 4.95
N GLN A 36 -6.33 7.65 4.85
CA GLN A 36 -7.60 8.08 4.24
C GLN A 36 -7.69 7.70 2.76
N ARG A 37 -6.59 7.81 2.00
CA ARG A 37 -6.54 7.41 0.59
C ARG A 37 -6.72 5.91 0.41
N GLU A 38 -6.01 5.09 1.20
CA GLU A 38 -6.14 3.64 1.12
C GLU A 38 -7.50 3.15 1.60
N ALA A 39 -8.05 3.74 2.67
CA ALA A 39 -9.40 3.44 3.13
C ALA A 39 -10.46 3.79 2.07
N ASN A 40 -10.27 4.90 1.35
CA ASN A 40 -11.11 5.24 0.22
C ASN A 40 -10.97 4.25 -0.95
N ARG A 41 -9.72 3.87 -1.29
CA ARG A 41 -9.42 2.94 -2.39
C ARG A 41 -9.94 1.52 -2.14
N LEU A 42 -9.80 1.03 -0.91
CA LEU A 42 -10.14 -0.35 -0.55
C LEU A 42 -11.60 -0.51 -0.11
N PHE A 43 -12.11 0.44 0.68
CA PHE A 43 -13.42 0.33 1.32
C PHE A 43 -14.44 1.38 0.87
N GLY A 44 -14.04 2.36 0.04
CA GLY A 44 -14.91 3.45 -0.39
C GLY A 44 -15.24 4.44 0.73
N TYR A 45 -14.51 4.42 1.85
CA TYR A 45 -14.79 5.30 2.98
C TYR A 45 -14.43 6.75 2.67
N THR A 46 -15.24 7.66 3.21
CA THR A 46 -14.91 9.09 3.22
C THR A 46 -13.79 9.37 4.22
N ALA A 47 -13.10 10.50 4.04
CA ALA A 47 -12.04 10.94 4.97
C ALA A 47 -12.57 11.07 6.41
N LYS A 48 -13.79 11.57 6.58
CA LYS A 48 -14.45 11.71 7.89
C LYS A 48 -14.72 10.35 8.53
N GLN A 49 -15.33 9.41 7.80
CA GLN A 49 -15.60 8.07 8.33
C GLN A 49 -14.31 7.35 8.74
N THR A 50 -13.25 7.48 7.93
CA THR A 50 -11.94 6.90 8.24
C THR A 50 -11.37 7.50 9.52
N LEU A 51 -11.47 8.82 9.70
CA LEU A 51 -11.00 9.51 10.90
C LEU A 51 -11.81 9.10 12.14
N ASP A 52 -13.13 9.04 12.05
CA ASP A 52 -14.01 8.68 13.16
C ASP A 52 -13.75 7.23 13.61
N LEU A 53 -13.51 6.32 12.66
CA LEU A 53 -13.13 4.93 12.95
C LEU A 53 -11.74 4.84 13.58
N ALA A 54 -10.75 5.55 13.01
CA ALA A 54 -9.39 5.58 13.56
C ALA A 54 -9.37 6.15 14.98
N GLN A 55 -10.15 7.20 15.24
CA GLN A 55 -10.35 7.78 16.56
C GLN A 55 -10.93 6.76 17.55
N SER A 56 -11.97 6.03 17.13
CA SER A 56 -12.60 4.99 17.96
C SER A 56 -11.63 3.86 18.33
N LEU A 57 -10.71 3.51 17.41
CA LEU A 57 -9.68 2.49 17.63
C LEU A 57 -8.54 3.01 18.53
N TYR A 58 -8.19 4.30 18.41
CA TYR A 58 -7.23 4.96 19.29
C TYR A 58 -7.73 4.98 20.74
N GLU A 59 -9.00 5.31 20.97
CA GLU A 59 -9.62 5.31 22.30
C GLU A 59 -9.62 3.91 22.94
N LYS A 60 -9.68 2.87 22.10
CA LYS A 60 -9.54 1.46 22.50
C LYS A 60 -8.09 0.99 22.64
N ARG A 61 -7.10 1.89 22.43
CA ARG A 61 -5.65 1.62 22.47
C ARG A 61 -5.17 0.54 21.50
N LEU A 62 -5.87 0.40 20.37
CA LEU A 62 -5.53 -0.59 19.33
C LEU A 62 -4.58 -0.03 18.27
N LEU A 63 -4.45 1.30 18.19
CA LEU A 63 -3.55 2.00 17.26
C LEU A 63 -2.92 3.24 17.90
N THR A 64 -1.84 3.73 17.31
CA THR A 64 -1.15 4.97 17.71
C THR A 64 -1.90 6.22 17.25
N TYR A 65 -1.57 7.38 17.81
CA TYR A 65 -2.32 8.61 17.59
C TYR A 65 -2.58 8.89 16.09
N PRO A 66 -3.85 8.87 15.63
CA PRO A 66 -4.17 8.77 14.20
C PRO A 66 -4.11 10.11 13.47
N ARG A 67 -3.96 11.23 14.20
CA ARG A 67 -3.84 12.58 13.62
C ARG A 67 -2.38 13.03 13.52
N THR A 68 -1.52 12.13 13.06
CA THR A 68 -0.13 12.44 12.76
C THR A 68 0.12 12.41 11.25
N ASP A 69 0.93 13.35 10.81
CA ASP A 69 1.57 13.40 9.50
C ASP A 69 2.91 12.66 9.48
N SER A 70 3.37 12.17 10.63
CA SER A 70 4.60 11.40 10.74
C SER A 70 4.38 9.94 10.34
N ALA A 71 5.23 9.45 9.44
CA ALA A 71 5.33 8.04 9.08
C ALA A 71 6.44 7.31 9.86
N PHE A 72 6.91 7.88 10.97
CA PHE A 72 8.00 7.34 11.79
C PHE A 72 7.50 6.79 13.12
N LEU A 73 8.13 5.71 13.59
CA LEU A 73 7.95 5.17 14.93
C LEU A 73 9.01 5.76 15.86
N THR A 74 8.69 5.87 17.14
CA THR A 74 9.67 6.17 18.18
C THR A 74 10.51 4.91 18.49
N ASP A 75 11.72 5.10 19.02
CA ASP A 75 12.63 3.99 19.33
C ASP A 75 12.01 2.99 20.32
N ASP A 76 11.20 3.49 21.24
CA ASP A 76 10.41 2.74 22.22
C ASP A 76 9.38 1.77 21.59
N MET A 77 9.01 1.97 20.32
CA MET A 77 8.13 1.08 19.57
C MET A 77 8.87 0.04 18.71
N SER A 78 10.21 0.12 18.62
CA SER A 78 11.03 -0.74 17.77
C SER A 78 10.89 -2.23 18.13
N ASP A 79 10.96 -2.57 19.41
CA ASP A 79 10.85 -3.95 19.89
C ASP A 79 9.47 -4.57 19.59
N THR A 80 8.42 -3.76 19.73
CA THR A 80 7.05 -4.19 19.43
C THR A 80 6.88 -4.45 17.93
N ALA A 81 7.39 -3.56 17.08
CA ALA A 81 7.35 -3.72 15.63
C ALA A 81 8.13 -4.97 15.18
N ALA A 82 9.34 -5.18 15.72
CA ALA A 82 10.14 -6.37 15.43
C ALA A 82 9.42 -7.67 15.85
N GLY A 83 8.75 -7.66 17.01
CA GLY A 83 7.94 -8.78 17.48
C GLY A 83 6.78 -9.12 16.53
N ILE A 84 6.04 -8.11 16.06
CA ILE A 84 4.92 -8.29 15.11
C ILE A 84 5.43 -8.81 13.77
N ILE A 85 6.53 -8.26 13.24
CA ILE A 85 7.12 -8.73 11.97
C ILE A 85 7.52 -10.20 12.09
N LYS A 86 8.16 -10.60 13.20
CA LYS A 86 8.51 -11.99 13.44
C LYS A 86 7.30 -12.91 13.54
N LEU A 87 6.18 -12.43 14.09
CA LEU A 87 4.94 -13.20 14.18
C LEU A 87 4.26 -13.38 12.81
N LEU A 88 4.29 -12.34 11.96
CA LEU A 88 3.61 -12.36 10.66
C LEU A 88 4.43 -13.02 9.55
N CYS A 89 5.75 -12.94 9.61
CA CYS A 89 6.67 -13.45 8.59
C CYS A 89 7.45 -14.71 9.03
N GLY A 90 7.31 -15.13 10.29
CA GLY A 90 7.95 -16.32 10.86
C GLY A 90 7.17 -17.60 10.65
#